data_AF-A0A7C3E999-F1
#
_entry.id   AF-A0A7C3E999-F1
#
_cell.length_a   1.000
_cell.length_b   1.000
_cell.length_c   1.000
_cell.angle_alpha   90.00
_cell.angle_beta   90.00
_cell.angle_gamma   90.00
#
_symmetry.space_group_name_H-M   'P 1'
#
loop_
_entity.id
_entity.type
_entity.pdbx_description
1 polymer ?
#
loop_
_entity_poly.entity_id
_entity_poly.type
_entity_poly.pdbx_seq_one_letter_code
_entity_poly.pdbx_strand_id
1 'polypeptide(L)' 'MAKKKFEDALQELETIVRRLEDGNLSLDESLALFEEGIKLIRLCTQRLEEAEKKVEILLRNENGSFTRQPFEPEEENSDE' A
#
# COMPACT_ATOMS: atom_id res chain seq x y z
N MET A 1 6.88 3.22 -12.84
CA MET A 1 7.70 3.25 -11.61
C MET A 1 7.39 2.00 -10.81
N ALA A 2 8.38 1.23 -10.39
CA ALA A 2 8.15 -0.02 -9.65
C ALA A 2 7.58 0.32 -8.26
N LYS A 3 6.36 -0.15 -7.96
CA LYS A 3 5.71 0.06 -6.66
C LYS A 3 6.47 -0.79 -5.63
N LYS A 4 7.17 -0.16 -4.68
CA LYS A 4 7.96 -0.84 -3.63
C LYS A 4 7.10 -1.88 -2.90
N LYS A 5 7.65 -3.06 -2.59
CA LYS A 5 6.92 -4.13 -1.88
C LYS A 5 6.74 -3.77 -0.41
N PHE A 6 5.77 -4.40 0.24
CA PHE A 6 5.50 -4.16 1.66
C PHE A 6 6.69 -4.56 2.52
N GLU A 7 7.25 -5.73 2.27
CA GLU A 7 8.38 -6.30 3.02
C GLU A 7 9.62 -5.42 2.91
N ASP A 8 9.92 -4.92 1.70
CA ASP A 8 11.04 -4.01 1.46
C ASP A 8 10.86 -2.68 2.21
N ALA A 9 9.65 -2.13 2.22
CA ALA A 9 9.33 -0.87 2.90
C ALA A 9 9.38 -1.04 4.43
N LEU A 10 8.92 -2.18 4.95
CA LEU A 10 8.98 -2.51 6.37
C LEU A 10 10.43 -2.66 6.84
N GLN A 11 11.26 -3.37 6.08
CA GLN A 11 12.67 -3.57 6.42
C GLN A 11 13.46 -2.26 6.45
N GLU A 12 13.19 -1.36 5.52
CA GLU A 12 13.79 -0.02 5.51
C GLU A 12 13.31 0.82 6.69
N LEU A 13 12.01 0.77 7.03
CA LEU A 13 11.46 1.44 8.20
C LEU A 13 12.13 0.95 9.49
N GLU A 14 12.30 -0.36 9.67
CA GLU A 14 13.03 -0.93 10.82
C GLU A 14 14.46 -0.41 10.90
N THR A 15 15.13 -0.28 9.75
CA THR A 15 16.49 0.26 9.67
C THR A 15 16.52 1.73 10.09
N ILE A 16 15.55 2.53 9.65
CA ILE A 16 15.40 3.93 10.04
C ILE A 16 15.18 4.04 11.55
N VAL A 17 14.28 3.24 12.12
CA VAL A 17 13.99 3.23 13.56
C VAL A 17 15.25 2.92 14.36
N ARG A 18 15.99 1.88 14.00
CA ARG A 18 17.26 1.54 14.67
C ARG A 18 18.26 2.69 14.64
N ARG A 19 18.41 3.35 13.48
CA ARG A 19 19.33 4.51 13.35
C ARG A 19 18.89 5.70 14.21
N LEU A 20 17.59 5.94 14.34
CA LEU A 20 17.05 6.98 15.21
C LEU A 20 17.28 6.64 16.70
N GLU A 21 17.16 5.36 17.07
CA GLU A 21 17.41 4.87 18.44
C GLU A 21 18.89 4.89 18.84
N ASP A 22 19.81 4.71 17.87
CA ASP A 22 21.26 4.73 18.11
C ASP A 22 21.77 6.10 18.63
N GLY A 23 21.01 7.18 18.41
CA GLY A 23 21.27 8.50 19.01
C GLY A 23 22.54 9.23 18.53
N ASN A 24 23.26 8.70 17.54
CA ASN A 24 24.51 9.27 17.01
C ASN A 24 24.29 10.13 15.74
N LEU A 25 23.11 10.72 15.60
CA LEU A 25 22.70 11.52 14.43
C LEU A 25 22.66 13.00 14.79
N SER A 26 22.98 13.85 13.82
CA SER A 26 22.66 15.27 13.93
C SER A 26 21.14 15.50 13.89
N LEU A 27 20.70 16.71 14.27
CA LEU A 27 19.29 17.10 14.22
C LEU A 27 18.73 16.99 12.79
N ASP A 28 19.48 17.49 11.80
CA ASP A 28 19.05 17.49 10.40
C ASP A 28 18.92 16.06 9.85
N GLU A 29 19.86 15.17 10.19
CA GLU A 29 19.78 13.76 9.83
C GLU A 29 18.59 13.06 10.50
N SER A 30 18.34 13.37 11.78
CA SER A 30 17.21 12.81 12.53
C SER A 30 15.87 13.23 11.91
N LEU A 31 15.75 14.49 11.50
CA LEU A 31 14.56 15.01 10.82
C LEU A 31 14.37 14.36 9.44
N ALA A 32 15.44 14.23 8.65
CA ALA A 32 15.37 13.57 7.35
C ALA A 32 14.95 12.09 7.46
N LEU A 33 15.51 11.35 8.41
CA LEU A 33 15.13 9.97 8.68
C LEU A 33 13.69 9.85 9.19
N PHE A 34 13.26 10.77 10.04
CA PHE A 34 11.88 10.80 10.52
C PHE A 34 10.89 11.02 9.38
N GLU A 35 11.13 11.99 8.50
CA GLU A 35 10.29 12.23 7.32
C GLU A 35 10.21 11.01 6.41
N GLU A 36 11.33 10.34 6.18
CA GLU A 36 11.36 9.12 5.37
C GLU A 36 10.60 7.97 6.04
N GLY A 37 10.75 7.81 7.36
CA GLY A 37 9.97 6.87 8.16
C GLY A 37 8.46 7.10 8.02
N ILE A 38 8.00 8.35 8.06
CA ILE A 38 6.58 8.69 7.86
C ILE A 38 6.10 8.30 6.46
N LYS A 39 6.91 8.49 5.41
CA LYS A 39 6.55 8.05 4.05
C LYS A 39 6.41 6.54 3.97
N LEU A 40 7.33 5.78 4.60
CA LEU A 40 7.29 4.32 4.62
C LEU A 40 6.08 3.80 5.40
N ILE A 41 5.75 4.41 6.54
CA ILE A 41 4.55 4.06 7.32
C ILE A 41 3.30 4.23 6.44
N ARG A 42 3.15 5.36 5.76
CA ARG A 42 2.01 5.60 4.86
C ARG A 42 1.92 4.55 3.75
N LEU A 43 3.06 4.20 3.16
CA LEU A 43 3.11 3.16 2.14
C LEU A 43 2.69 1.80 2.70
N CYS A 44 3.22 1.40 3.86
CA CYS A 44 2.89 0.14 4.51
C CYS A 44 1.40 0.06 4.84
N THR A 45 0.82 1.11 5.43
CA THR A 45 -0.62 1.19 5.73
C THR A 45 -1.45 1.04 4.45
N GLN A 46 -1.11 1.77 3.39
CA GLN A 46 -1.80 1.65 2.11
C GLN A 46 -1.77 0.22 1.56
N ARG A 47 -0.65 -0.50 1.69
CA ARG A 47 -0.55 -1.90 1.24
C ARG A 47 -1.40 -2.85 2.07
N LEU A 48 -1.45 -2.65 3.38
CA LEU A 48 -2.29 -3.44 4.27
C LEU A 48 -3.76 -3.22 3.97
N GLU A 49 -4.20 -1.97 3.76
CA GLU A 49 -5.57 -1.66 3.34
C GLU A 49 -5.93 -2.28 1.98
N GLU A 50 -5.00 -2.25 1.00
CA GLU A 50 -5.19 -2.92 -0.29
C GLU A 50 -5.35 -4.44 -0.13
N ALA A 51 -4.62 -5.05 0.80
CA ALA A 51 -4.70 -6.49 1.07
C ALA A 51 -6.00 -6.85 1.82
N GLU A 52 -6.36 -6.08 2.84
CA GLU A 52 -7.59 -6.26 3.62
C GLU A 52 -8.83 -6.22 2.71
N LYS A 53 -8.93 -5.20 1.83
CA LYS A 53 -10.03 -5.10 0.86
C LYS A 53 -10.13 -6.32 -0.06
N LYS A 54 -9.00 -6.88 -0.47
CA LYS A 54 -8.98 -8.09 -1.32
C LYS A 54 -9.49 -9.31 -0.54
N VAL A 55 -9.04 -9.48 0.70
CA VAL A 55 -9.52 -10.56 1.58
C VAL A 55 -11.02 -10.42 1.83
N GLU A 56 -11.49 -9.20 2.12
CA GLU A 56 -12.91 -8.93 2.31
C GLU A 56 -13.75 -9.29 1.08
N ILE A 57 -13.31 -8.93 -0.13
CA ILE A 57 -13.97 -9.32 -1.37
C ILE A 57 -14.02 -10.84 -1.50
N LEU A 58 -12.92 -11.55 -1.23
CA LEU A 58 -12.87 -13.02 -1.33
C LEU A 58 -13.80 -13.70 -0.32
N LEU A 59 -13.81 -13.25 0.94
CA LEU A 59 -14.68 -13.80 1.98
C LEU A 59 -16.17 -13.51 1.71
N ARG A 60 -16.50 -12.32 1.16
CA ARG A 60 -17.86 -12.00 0.71
C ARG A 60 -18.31 -12.91 -0.45
N ASN A 61 -17.38 -13.39 -1.28
CA ASN A 61 -17.69 -14.36 -2.33
C ASN A 61 -17.94 -15.77 -1.77
N GLU A 62 -17.22 -16.19 -0.72
CA GLU A 62 -17.37 -17.52 -0.10
C GLU A 62 -18.60 -17.63 0.83
N ASN A 63 -19.03 -16.54 1.46
CA ASN A 63 -20.18 -16.51 2.39
C ASN A 63 -21.53 -16.09 1.75
N GLY A 64 -21.63 -16.00 0.42
CA GLY A 64 -22.92 -16.14 -0.29
C GLY A 64 -23.70 -14.88 -0.71
N SER A 65 -23.06 -13.92 -1.43
CA SER A 65 -23.63 -13.06 -2.53
C SER A 65 -22.90 -11.70 -2.56
N PHE A 66 -22.41 -11.13 -3.68
CA PHE A 66 -22.93 -11.03 -5.05
C PHE A 66 -21.92 -11.39 -6.15
N THR A 67 -22.46 -11.89 -7.28
CA THR A 67 -21.79 -12.11 -8.57
C THR A 67 -21.44 -10.81 -9.30
N ARG A 68 -20.24 -10.72 -9.87
CA ARG A 68 -19.89 -9.71 -10.89
C ARG A 68 -20.04 -10.33 -12.28
N GLN A 69 -20.96 -9.79 -13.08
CA GLN A 69 -20.93 -10.00 -14.53
C GLN A 69 -19.99 -8.97 -15.18
N PRO A 70 -19.36 -9.30 -16.31
CA PRO A 70 -18.60 -8.32 -17.10
C PRO A 70 -19.53 -7.19 -17.54
N PHE A 71 -19.06 -5.95 -17.42
CA PHE A 71 -19.71 -4.80 -18.06
C PHE A 71 -19.28 -4.79 -19.53
N GLU A 72 -20.21 -5.12 -20.42
CA GLU A 72 -20.08 -4.84 -21.86
C GLU A 72 -20.62 -3.42 -22.09
N PRO A 73 -19.76 -2.44 -22.42
CA PRO A 73 -20.27 -1.16 -22.89
C PRO A 73 -21.02 -1.42 -24.20
N GLU A 74 -22.26 -0.93 -24.31
CA GLU A 74 -22.97 -0.91 -25.59
C GLU A 74 -22.08 -0.17 -26.59
N GLU A 75 -21.53 -0.90 -27.56
CA GLU A 75 -20.94 -0.27 -28.73
C GLU A 75 -22.05 0.54 -29.39
N GLU A 76 -21.87 1.86 -29.33
CA GLU A 76 -22.60 2.83 -30.12
C GLU A 76 -22.40 2.42 -31.59
N ASN A 77 -23.36 1.66 -32.14
CA ASN A 77 -23.42 1.38 -33.57
C ASN A 77 -23.58 2.72 -34.27
N SER A 78 -22.46 3.30 -34.64
CA SER A 78 -22.36 4.37 -35.63
C SER A 78 -22.30 3.70 -37.00
N ASP A 79 -23.46 3.22 -37.46
CA ASP A 79 -23.66 2.84 -38.86
C ASP A 79 -25.00 3.43 -39.36
N GLU A 80 -24.83 4.50 -40.15
CA GLU A 80 -25.74 5.19 -41.12
C GLU A 80 -27.08 5.80 -40.69
#